data_AF-A0A519SFH7-F1
#
_entry.id   AF-A0A519SFH7-F1
#
_cell.length_a   1.000
_cell.length_b   1.000
_cell.length_c   1.000
_cell.angle_alpha   90.00
_cell.angle_beta   90.00
_cell.angle_gamma   90.00
#
_symmetry.space_group_name_H-M   'P 1'
#
loop_
_entity.id
_entity.type
_entity.pdbx_description
1 polymer ?
#
loop_
_entity_poly.entity_id
_entity_poly.type
_entity_poly.pdbx_seq_one_letter_code
_entity_poly.pdbx_strand_id
1 'polypeptide(L)'
;MSRKNIKIFVFFLIAIAALIAYSFHIGYKIPQKDKHKDWPEYPNHSNKDLIIKADKKEILNFTTIPKSDLLLIYYKNPDSANHTYGVMSRNGKLVIDFGYNTTVYIDEYHNRLIAENSSGRDSSTFAVYDSKTFKRLPTRYKNVNIDQSFDQYLKKERGVEKTDSTGIKQIVIELKPGETEALFKEKYIKKNANFALLLKNLKALYAFNDEQLDGYRSAGYTKTDQNGVIYKFDYLEKESIEILCRNFFDDAFREDKNKPTNANNANHISTPDSSIVVANNFDSGFGIYTRGSAGSGGGSGPLSDPKFEQIYLNYHQLRLHRLTTFFKQDNRKSNEAVYSMELNQPKSDNDTLVFLAEGRLYYLYKVNKEK
;
A
#
# COMPACT_ATOMS: atom_id res chain seq x y z
N MET A 1 -27.57 -30.18 -65.18
CA MET A 1 -27.25 -28.86 -64.57
C MET A 1 -26.64 -27.97 -65.65
N SER A 2 -27.26 -26.83 -65.98
CA SER A 2 -26.76 -25.90 -67.02
C SER A 2 -25.32 -25.45 -66.70
N ARG A 3 -24.47 -25.21 -67.72
CA ARG A 3 -23.10 -24.67 -67.53
C ARG A 3 -23.09 -23.39 -66.69
N LYS A 4 -24.18 -22.60 -66.68
CA LYS A 4 -24.35 -21.44 -65.79
C LYS A 4 -24.49 -21.86 -64.31
N ASN A 5 -25.25 -22.91 -64.02
CA ASN A 5 -25.49 -23.38 -62.65
C ASN A 5 -24.22 -24.01 -62.05
N ILE A 6 -23.38 -24.65 -62.88
CA ILE A 6 -22.07 -25.17 -62.44
C ILE A 6 -21.13 -24.02 -62.05
N LYS A 7 -21.08 -22.93 -62.83
CA LYS A 7 -20.24 -21.76 -62.51
C LYS A 7 -20.69 -21.06 -61.23
N ILE A 8 -22.01 -20.92 -61.02
CA ILE A 8 -22.58 -20.35 -59.79
C ILE A 8 -22.22 -21.22 -58.58
N PHE A 9 -22.33 -22.54 -58.71
CA PHE A 9 -21.99 -23.47 -57.64
C PHE A 9 -20.50 -23.43 -57.26
N VAL A 10 -19.60 -23.40 -58.26
CA VAL A 10 -18.15 -23.28 -58.03
C VAL A 10 -17.81 -21.94 -57.37
N PHE A 11 -18.43 -20.84 -57.80
CA PHE A 11 -18.24 -19.53 -57.16
C PHE A 11 -18.67 -19.55 -55.69
N PHE A 12 -19.80 -20.19 -55.37
CA PHE A 12 -20.30 -20.31 -54.00
C PHE A 12 -19.33 -21.12 -53.12
N LEU A 13 -18.76 -22.22 -53.64
CA LEU A 13 -17.75 -23.00 -52.91
C LEU A 13 -16.47 -22.20 -52.62
N ILE A 14 -15.99 -21.42 -53.60
CA ILE A 14 -14.81 -20.56 -53.43
C ILE A 14 -15.11 -19.47 -52.39
N ALA A 15 -16.29 -18.85 -52.43
CA ALA A 15 -16.69 -17.84 -51.46
C ALA A 15 -16.77 -18.40 -50.03
N ILE A 16 -17.31 -19.61 -49.84
CA ILE A 16 -17.33 -20.28 -48.53
C ILE A 16 -15.90 -20.60 -48.06
N ALA A 17 -15.05 -21.14 -48.94
CA ALA A 17 -13.66 -21.45 -48.60
C ALA A 17 -12.87 -20.19 -48.19
N ALA A 18 -13.07 -19.08 -48.92
CA ALA A 18 -12.49 -17.79 -48.60
C ALA A 18 -13.02 -17.24 -47.27
N LEU A 19 -14.32 -17.37 -46.98
CA LEU A 19 -14.92 -16.96 -45.70
C LEU A 19 -14.35 -17.76 -44.52
N ILE A 20 -14.17 -19.07 -44.69
CA ILE A 20 -13.57 -19.94 -43.67
C ILE A 20 -12.11 -19.54 -43.43
N ALA A 21 -11.32 -19.39 -44.51
CA ALA A 21 -9.92 -18.97 -44.41
C ALA A 21 -9.78 -17.57 -43.77
N TYR A 22 -10.65 -16.63 -44.14
CA TYR A 22 -10.71 -15.30 -43.56
C TYR A 22 -11.08 -15.35 -42.07
N SER A 23 -12.06 -16.18 -41.69
CA SER A 23 -12.48 -16.37 -40.29
C SER A 23 -11.31 -16.87 -39.43
N PHE A 24 -10.52 -17.83 -39.92
CA PHE A 24 -9.31 -18.28 -39.23
C PHE A 24 -8.20 -17.22 -39.20
N HIS A 25 -8.07 -16.40 -40.25
CA HIS A 25 -7.09 -15.31 -40.28
C HIS A 25 -7.41 -14.19 -39.26
N ILE A 26 -8.69 -13.90 -39.02
CA ILE A 26 -9.13 -12.92 -38.01
C ILE A 26 -9.25 -13.50 -36.59
N GLY A 27 -8.74 -14.73 -36.37
CA GLY A 27 -8.65 -15.33 -35.03
C GLY A 27 -9.89 -16.09 -34.56
N TYR A 28 -10.80 -16.47 -35.46
CA TYR A 28 -11.94 -17.34 -35.11
C TYR A 28 -11.44 -18.72 -34.65
N LYS A 29 -11.86 -19.13 -33.45
CA LYS A 29 -11.55 -20.42 -32.82
C LYS A 29 -12.73 -21.38 -32.95
N ILE A 30 -12.47 -22.66 -33.24
CA ILE A 30 -13.52 -23.68 -33.40
C ILE A 30 -14.17 -23.92 -32.03
N PRO A 31 -15.49 -23.71 -31.89
CA PRO A 31 -16.20 -23.98 -30.64
C PRO A 31 -15.95 -25.42 -30.18
N GLN A 32 -15.52 -25.58 -28.93
CA GLN A 32 -15.17 -26.84 -28.25
C GLN A 32 -13.84 -27.51 -28.62
N LYS A 33 -13.25 -27.29 -29.81
CA LYS A 33 -11.94 -27.86 -30.14
C LYS A 33 -10.79 -27.04 -29.55
N ASP A 34 -11.01 -25.72 -29.46
CA ASP A 34 -10.07 -24.78 -28.84
C ASP A 34 -10.46 -24.45 -27.38
N LYS A 35 -11.37 -25.23 -26.78
CA LYS A 35 -11.49 -25.23 -25.32
C LYS A 35 -10.17 -25.72 -24.77
N HIS A 36 -9.54 -24.93 -23.90
CA HIS A 36 -8.49 -25.46 -23.04
C HIS A 36 -8.98 -26.77 -22.44
N LYS A 37 -8.14 -27.81 -22.51
CA LYS A 37 -8.41 -29.09 -21.86
C LYS A 37 -8.95 -28.77 -20.46
N ASP A 38 -10.19 -29.15 -20.17
CA ASP A 38 -10.73 -29.05 -18.83
C ASP A 38 -9.85 -30.00 -17.99
N TRP A 39 -8.87 -29.42 -17.29
CA TRP A 39 -8.11 -30.16 -16.30
C TRP A 39 -9.14 -30.61 -15.27
N PRO A 40 -9.21 -31.91 -14.93
CA PRO A 40 -10.09 -32.35 -13.86
C PRO A 40 -9.87 -31.43 -12.66
N GLU A 41 -10.95 -30.99 -12.02
CA GLU A 41 -10.86 -30.17 -10.81
C GLU A 41 -9.88 -30.90 -9.88
N TYR A 42 -8.67 -30.34 -9.73
CA TYR A 42 -7.77 -30.83 -8.71
C TYR A 42 -8.57 -30.82 -7.40
N PRO A 43 -8.44 -31.82 -6.52
CA PRO A 43 -8.83 -31.60 -5.12
C PRO A 43 -8.22 -30.26 -4.67
N ASN A 44 -8.88 -29.53 -3.76
CA ASN A 44 -8.43 -28.20 -3.29
C ASN A 44 -6.91 -28.11 -3.06
N HIS A 45 -6.28 -29.25 -2.74
CA HIS A 45 -4.85 -29.49 -2.89
C HIS A 45 -4.51 -30.94 -3.31
N SER A 46 -3.34 -31.18 -3.91
CA SER A 46 -2.95 -32.48 -4.50
C SER A 46 -2.54 -33.58 -3.50
N ASN A 47 -2.14 -33.23 -2.28
CA ASN A 47 -1.68 -34.19 -1.27
C ASN A 47 -2.77 -34.45 -0.22
N LYS A 48 -3.21 -35.71 -0.10
CA LYS A 48 -4.28 -36.12 0.84
C LYS A 48 -3.84 -36.21 2.29
N ASP A 49 -2.55 -36.27 2.57
CA ASP A 49 -2.00 -36.27 3.93
C ASP A 49 -1.77 -34.85 4.46
N LEU A 50 -2.11 -33.83 3.68
CA LEU A 50 -2.00 -32.42 4.03
C LEU A 50 -3.38 -31.77 4.08
N ILE A 51 -3.52 -30.73 4.90
CA ILE A 51 -4.70 -29.87 4.99
C ILE A 51 -4.24 -28.43 4.73
N ILE A 52 -4.93 -27.74 3.84
CA ILE A 52 -4.82 -26.28 3.68
C ILE A 52 -6.07 -25.65 4.26
N LYS A 53 -5.90 -24.81 5.28
CA LYS A 53 -6.99 -24.08 5.95
C LYS A 53 -6.79 -22.58 5.81
N ALA A 54 -7.78 -21.89 5.25
CA ALA A 54 -7.81 -20.43 5.26
C ALA A 54 -8.19 -19.89 6.65
N ASP A 55 -7.52 -18.84 7.09
CA ASP A 55 -7.99 -17.95 8.15
C ASP A 55 -9.12 -17.06 7.61
N LYS A 56 -9.89 -16.47 8.51
CA LYS A 56 -10.93 -15.50 8.13
C LYS A 56 -10.36 -14.09 7.95
N LYS A 57 -9.14 -13.82 8.43
CA LYS A 57 -8.47 -12.54 8.28
C LYS A 57 -7.96 -12.36 6.85
N GLU A 58 -8.22 -11.17 6.33
CA GLU A 58 -7.69 -10.70 5.06
C GLU A 58 -6.62 -9.65 5.36
N ILE A 59 -5.36 -9.99 5.11
CA ILE A 59 -4.21 -9.11 5.27
C ILE A 59 -4.04 -8.32 3.96
N LEU A 60 -4.27 -7.02 4.03
CA LEU A 60 -4.10 -6.15 2.87
C LEU A 60 -2.65 -5.69 2.72
N ASN A 61 -1.98 -5.42 3.83
CA ASN A 61 -0.59 -4.99 3.84
C ASN A 61 0.12 -5.53 5.08
N PHE A 62 1.44 -5.71 5.01
CA PHE A 62 2.25 -6.02 6.17
C PHE A 62 3.71 -5.60 5.98
N THR A 63 4.39 -5.37 7.09
CA THR A 63 5.85 -5.18 7.12
C THR A 63 6.45 -5.86 8.34
N THR A 64 7.73 -6.21 8.27
CA THR A 64 8.45 -6.72 9.44
C THR A 64 8.73 -5.56 10.38
N ILE A 65 8.46 -5.76 11.67
CA ILE A 65 8.79 -4.76 12.67
C ILE A 65 10.31 -4.82 12.90
N PRO A 66 11.04 -3.70 12.76
CA PRO A 66 12.50 -3.70 12.92
C PRO A 66 12.94 -4.31 14.26
N LYS A 67 13.93 -5.22 14.17
CA LYS A 67 14.51 -5.98 15.30
C LYS A 67 13.51 -6.85 16.06
N SER A 68 12.45 -7.30 15.38
CA SER A 68 11.41 -8.16 15.92
C SER A 68 11.08 -9.30 14.94
N ASP A 69 10.60 -10.43 15.48
CA ASP A 69 10.05 -11.53 14.69
C ASP A 69 8.55 -11.34 14.37
N LEU A 70 8.02 -10.16 14.69
CA LEU A 70 6.62 -9.81 14.50
C LEU A 70 6.42 -8.98 13.23
N LEU A 71 5.20 -9.07 12.72
CA LEU A 71 4.73 -8.36 11.54
C LEU A 71 3.75 -7.29 11.99
N LEU A 72 3.91 -6.07 11.51
CA LEU A 72 2.86 -5.05 11.53
C LEU A 72 1.98 -5.33 10.32
N ILE A 73 0.68 -5.51 10.55
CA ILE A 73 -0.29 -5.85 9.51
C ILE A 73 -1.37 -4.76 9.42
N TYR A 74 -1.85 -4.52 8.22
CA TYR A 74 -3.12 -3.85 7.94
C TYR A 74 -4.09 -4.91 7.43
N TYR A 75 -5.20 -5.10 8.13
CA TYR A 75 -6.05 -6.26 7.88
C TYR A 75 -7.53 -6.00 8.14
N LYS A 76 -8.38 -6.81 7.51
CA LYS A 76 -9.80 -6.88 7.79
C LYS A 76 -10.05 -7.88 8.91
N ASN A 77 -10.45 -7.36 10.07
CA ASN A 77 -10.94 -8.21 11.14
C ASN A 77 -12.32 -8.76 10.74
N PRO A 78 -12.54 -10.09 10.73
CA PRO A 78 -13.81 -10.68 10.31
C PRO A 78 -15.02 -10.24 11.15
N ASP A 79 -14.77 -9.78 12.38
CA ASP A 79 -15.80 -9.32 13.31
C ASP A 79 -16.02 -7.79 13.23
N SER A 80 -15.32 -7.09 12.32
CA SER A 80 -15.38 -5.64 12.11
C SER A 80 -15.73 -5.31 10.65
N ALA A 81 -16.50 -4.24 10.45
CA ALA A 81 -16.73 -3.70 9.11
C ALA A 81 -15.50 -2.96 8.55
N ASN A 82 -14.60 -2.53 9.43
CA ASN A 82 -13.46 -1.69 9.08
C ASN A 82 -12.14 -2.45 9.15
N HIS A 83 -11.22 -2.07 8.26
CA HIS A 83 -9.83 -2.45 8.35
C HIS A 83 -9.16 -1.80 9.57
N THR A 84 -8.12 -2.45 10.07
CA THR A 84 -7.37 -1.99 11.23
C THR A 84 -5.91 -2.42 11.13
N TYR A 85 -5.08 -1.77 11.94
CA TYR A 85 -3.70 -2.16 12.15
C TYR A 85 -3.62 -3.17 13.30
N GLY A 86 -2.74 -4.14 13.15
CA GLY A 86 -2.45 -5.11 14.19
C GLY A 86 -1.01 -5.57 14.14
N VAL A 87 -0.61 -6.30 15.18
CA VAL A 87 0.68 -6.96 15.21
C VAL A 87 0.46 -8.44 15.25
N MET A 88 1.08 -9.15 14.33
CA MET A 88 0.90 -10.58 14.11
C MET A 88 2.25 -11.28 14.21
N SER A 89 2.28 -12.44 14.85
CA SER A 89 3.43 -13.33 14.76
C SER A 89 3.56 -13.95 13.38
N ARG A 90 4.76 -14.38 13.01
CA ARG A 90 5.01 -15.19 11.80
C ARG A 90 4.21 -16.48 11.72
N ASN A 91 3.67 -16.96 12.84
CA ASN A 91 2.78 -18.12 12.90
C ASN A 91 1.29 -17.73 12.74
N GLY A 92 0.96 -16.53 12.30
CA GLY A 92 -0.41 -16.09 12.02
C GLY A 92 -1.24 -15.69 13.25
N LYS A 93 -0.67 -15.82 14.47
CA LYS A 93 -1.35 -15.40 15.70
C LYS A 93 -1.26 -13.89 15.87
N LEU A 94 -2.42 -13.24 16.01
CA LEU A 94 -2.53 -11.83 16.39
C LEU A 94 -2.06 -11.63 17.84
N VAL A 95 -1.17 -10.64 18.03
CA VAL A 95 -0.58 -10.25 19.32
C VAL A 95 -1.26 -9.01 19.86
N ILE A 96 -1.51 -8.01 19.01
CA ILE A 96 -2.25 -6.79 19.34
C ILE A 96 -3.18 -6.44 18.18
N ASP A 97 -4.40 -6.04 18.51
CA ASP A 97 -5.32 -5.32 17.63
C ASP A 97 -5.35 -3.85 18.08
N PHE A 98 -5.04 -2.92 17.19
CA PHE A 98 -5.06 -1.49 17.54
C PHE A 98 -6.44 -0.84 17.37
N GLY A 99 -7.40 -1.54 16.78
CA GLY A 99 -8.73 -1.02 16.52
C GLY A 99 -8.78 0.03 15.42
N TYR A 100 -9.99 0.47 15.10
CA TYR A 100 -10.23 1.44 14.03
C TYR A 100 -9.68 2.83 14.37
N ASN A 101 -9.43 3.66 13.34
CA ASN A 101 -8.89 5.02 13.45
C ASN A 101 -7.48 5.13 14.07
N THR A 102 -6.69 4.08 14.04
CA THR A 102 -5.30 4.15 14.51
C THR A 102 -4.36 4.47 13.35
N THR A 103 -3.41 5.38 13.56
CA THR A 103 -2.21 5.50 12.72
C THR A 103 -1.05 4.87 13.47
N VAL A 104 -0.28 4.00 12.81
CA VAL A 104 0.88 3.36 13.43
C VAL A 104 2.16 3.95 12.85
N TYR A 105 3.14 4.26 13.70
CA TYR A 105 4.46 4.73 13.33
C TYR A 105 5.53 3.76 13.79
N ILE A 106 6.56 3.59 12.96
CA ILE A 106 7.77 2.83 13.30
C ILE A 106 8.87 3.83 13.66
N ASP A 107 9.39 3.70 14.89
CA ASP A 107 10.53 4.46 15.38
C ASP A 107 11.75 3.53 15.45
N GLU A 108 12.49 3.46 14.35
CA GLU A 108 13.67 2.61 14.24
C GLU A 108 14.82 3.07 15.13
N TYR A 109 14.91 4.38 15.38
CA TYR A 109 15.98 4.97 16.17
C TYR A 109 15.90 4.51 17.63
N HIS A 110 14.68 4.47 18.19
CA HIS A 110 14.46 4.01 19.57
C HIS A 110 13.95 2.56 19.67
N ASN A 111 13.72 1.87 18.55
CA ASN A 111 13.13 0.53 18.48
C ASN A 111 11.72 0.47 19.09
N ARG A 112 10.83 1.35 18.62
CA ARG A 112 9.46 1.45 19.16
C ARG A 112 8.43 1.37 18.05
N LEU A 113 7.28 0.82 18.40
CA LEU A 113 6.06 0.97 17.62
C LEU A 113 5.15 1.96 18.35
N ILE A 114 4.64 2.94 17.62
CA ILE A 114 3.83 4.02 18.18
C ILE A 114 2.46 3.97 17.52
N ALA A 115 1.40 3.72 18.28
CA ALA A 115 0.03 3.75 17.79
C ALA A 115 -0.65 5.04 18.25
N GLU A 116 -1.16 5.82 17.31
CA GLU A 116 -1.93 7.05 17.54
C GLU A 116 -3.41 6.79 17.26
N ASN A 117 -4.25 6.85 18.28
CA ASN A 117 -5.68 6.68 18.10
C ASN A 117 -6.33 8.04 17.75
N SER A 118 -6.94 8.13 16.58
CA SER A 118 -7.57 9.36 16.05
C SER A 118 -9.04 9.49 16.49
N SER A 119 -9.36 9.12 17.73
CA SER A 119 -10.71 9.27 18.29
C SER A 119 -10.90 10.69 18.81
N GLY A 120 -11.35 11.58 17.92
CA GLY A 120 -11.68 12.98 18.26
C GLY A 120 -10.51 13.94 18.07
N ARG A 121 -10.80 15.25 18.03
CA ARG A 121 -9.79 16.32 17.89
C ARG A 121 -8.83 16.41 19.08
N ASP A 122 -9.05 15.60 20.13
CA ASP A 122 -8.08 15.38 21.18
C ASP A 122 -7.09 14.28 20.77
N SER A 123 -5.93 14.72 20.27
CA SER A 123 -4.70 13.94 20.04
C SER A 123 -4.16 13.12 21.24
N SER A 124 -4.96 12.91 22.29
CA SER A 124 -4.57 12.14 23.47
C SER A 124 -4.84 10.65 23.25
N THR A 125 -3.88 9.95 22.67
CA THR A 125 -3.16 8.86 23.35
C THR A 125 -2.29 8.11 22.36
N PHE A 126 -1.04 8.54 22.24
CA PHE A 126 0.00 7.67 21.69
C PHE A 126 0.20 6.48 22.64
N ALA A 127 0.02 5.27 22.14
CA ALA A 127 0.44 4.05 22.79
C ALA A 127 1.80 3.63 22.21
N VAL A 128 2.83 3.62 23.06
CA VAL A 128 4.19 3.29 22.65
C VAL A 128 4.52 1.88 23.13
N TYR A 129 5.09 1.07 22.24
CA TYR A 129 5.49 -0.30 22.52
C TYR A 129 6.96 -0.48 22.18
N ASP A 130 7.68 -1.22 23.00
CA ASP A 130 9.01 -1.71 22.66
C ASP A 130 8.89 -2.71 21.50
N SER A 131 9.61 -2.51 20.39
CA SER A 131 9.40 -3.28 19.16
C SER A 131 9.78 -4.76 19.31
N LYS A 132 10.68 -5.08 20.25
CA LYS A 132 11.19 -6.42 20.49
C LYS A 132 10.31 -7.22 21.45
N THR A 133 9.97 -6.63 22.59
CA THR A 133 9.22 -7.29 23.67
C THR A 133 7.72 -7.04 23.60
N PHE A 134 7.29 -6.05 22.82
CA PHE A 134 5.90 -5.60 22.69
C PHE A 134 5.25 -5.18 24.01
N LYS A 135 6.07 -4.87 25.02
CA LYS A 135 5.61 -4.27 26.27
C LYS A 135 5.33 -2.79 26.06
N ARG A 136 4.23 -2.31 26.66
CA ARG A 136 3.87 -0.90 26.63
C ARG A 136 4.90 -0.08 27.41
N LEU A 137 5.37 1.00 26.80
CA LEU A 137 6.31 1.96 27.37
C LEU A 137 5.57 3.22 27.83
N PRO A 138 6.13 3.97 28.81
CA PRO A 138 5.61 5.28 29.17
C PRO A 138 5.65 6.23 27.96
N THR A 139 4.51 6.82 27.64
CA THR A 139 4.40 7.79 26.55
C THR A 139 4.84 9.17 27.04
N ARG A 140 5.76 9.81 26.32
CA ARG A 140 6.10 11.23 26.48
C ARG A 140 5.78 11.96 25.18
N TYR A 141 4.90 12.94 25.25
CA TYR A 141 4.35 13.62 24.09
C TYR A 141 4.26 15.13 24.29
N LYS A 142 4.47 15.90 23.22
CA LYS A 142 4.27 17.33 23.17
C LYS A 142 3.57 17.72 21.86
N ASN A 143 2.44 18.41 21.97
CA ASN A 143 1.93 19.22 20.86
C ASN A 143 2.86 20.40 20.67
N VAL A 144 3.31 20.62 19.44
CA VAL A 144 4.08 21.81 19.09
C VAL A 144 3.10 22.88 18.64
N ASN A 145 3.18 24.04 19.30
CA ASN A 145 2.54 25.27 18.85
C ASN A 145 3.65 26.30 18.65
N ILE A 146 3.62 27.01 17.54
CA ILE A 146 4.51 28.14 17.28
C ILE A 146 3.87 29.39 17.87
N ASP A 147 4.53 30.00 18.86
CA ASP A 147 4.04 31.20 19.54
C ASP A 147 3.64 32.34 18.59
N GLN A 148 4.33 32.45 17.44
CA GLN A 148 4.02 33.43 16.40
C GLN A 148 4.46 32.91 15.02
N SER A 149 3.52 32.79 14.06
CA SER A 149 3.86 32.41 12.68
C SER A 149 4.70 33.48 11.99
N PHE A 150 5.41 33.12 10.92
CA PHE A 150 6.20 34.08 10.14
C PHE A 150 5.34 35.23 9.59
N ASP A 151 4.13 34.93 9.10
CA ASP A 151 3.17 35.95 8.64
C ASP A 151 2.78 36.93 9.74
N GLN A 152 2.50 36.43 10.94
CA GLN A 152 2.17 37.29 12.08
C GLN A 152 3.37 38.13 12.51
N TYR A 153 4.58 37.56 12.45
CA TYR A 153 5.81 38.29 12.70
C TYR A 153 6.02 39.40 11.65
N LEU A 154 5.88 39.10 10.37
CA LEU A 154 6.06 40.06 9.28
C LEU A 154 5.01 41.17 9.33
N LYS A 155 3.74 40.83 9.60
CA LYS A 155 2.66 41.81 9.85
C LYS A 155 2.94 42.70 11.05
N LYS A 156 3.54 42.17 12.12
CA LYS A 156 3.93 42.99 13.27
C LYS A 156 5.07 43.96 12.94
N GLU A 157 6.04 43.52 12.15
CA GLU A 157 7.19 44.34 11.78
C GLU A 157 6.87 45.38 10.71
N ARG A 158 6.07 45.03 9.71
CA ARG A 158 5.87 45.83 8.48
C ARG A 158 4.41 45.93 8.01
N GLY A 159 3.46 45.51 8.83
CA GLY A 159 2.04 45.66 8.54
C GLY A 159 1.59 47.11 8.66
N VAL A 160 0.93 47.60 7.62
CA VAL A 160 0.29 48.92 7.57
C VAL A 160 -1.19 48.69 7.28
N GLU A 161 -2.05 49.29 8.10
CA GLU A 161 -3.50 49.23 7.88
C GLU A 161 -3.87 50.14 6.70
N LYS A 162 -4.53 49.57 5.69
CA LYS A 162 -5.06 50.28 4.53
C LYS A 162 -6.54 49.97 4.36
N THR A 163 -7.29 50.97 3.91
CA THR A 163 -8.69 50.80 3.55
C THR A 163 -8.77 50.48 2.06
N ASP A 164 -9.42 49.38 1.70
CA ASP A 164 -9.65 49.03 0.30
C ASP A 164 -10.76 49.88 -0.34
N SER A 165 -11.00 49.68 -1.64
CA SER A 165 -12.01 50.41 -2.40
C SER A 165 -13.45 50.17 -1.93
N THR A 166 -13.67 49.20 -1.02
CA THR A 166 -14.98 48.87 -0.43
C THR A 166 -15.14 49.38 1.00
N GLY A 167 -14.12 50.07 1.55
CA GLY A 167 -14.13 50.58 2.92
C GLY A 167 -13.65 49.58 3.97
N ILE A 168 -13.20 48.39 3.57
CA ILE A 168 -12.73 47.36 4.50
C ILE A 168 -11.25 47.62 4.82
N LYS A 169 -10.91 47.57 6.12
CA LYS A 169 -9.54 47.69 6.63
C LYS A 169 -8.78 46.37 6.44
N GLN A 170 -7.64 46.43 5.79
CA GLN A 170 -6.75 45.29 5.56
C GLN A 170 -5.32 45.65 5.99
N ILE A 171 -4.58 44.68 6.55
CA ILE A 171 -3.16 44.84 6.86
C ILE A 171 -2.36 44.44 5.62
N VAL A 172 -1.64 45.38 5.02
CA VAL A 172 -0.74 45.15 3.89
C VAL A 172 0.70 45.23 4.39
N ILE A 173 1.59 44.38 3.87
CA ILE A 173 3.02 44.44 4.19
C ILE A 173 3.69 45.49 3.30
N GLU A 174 4.34 46.49 3.92
CA GLU A 174 5.14 47.49 3.22
C GLU A 174 6.61 47.40 3.61
N LEU A 175 7.45 46.89 2.71
CA LEU A 175 8.90 46.81 2.89
C LEU A 175 9.55 48.16 2.56
N LYS A 176 10.53 48.58 3.36
CA LYS A 176 11.30 49.81 3.08
C LYS A 176 12.28 49.59 1.92
N PRO A 177 12.75 50.64 1.23
CA PRO A 177 13.80 50.51 0.22
C PRO A 177 15.03 49.78 0.78
N GLY A 178 15.47 48.73 0.08
CA GLY A 178 16.59 47.87 0.50
C GLY A 178 16.23 46.73 1.45
N GLU A 179 15.00 46.65 1.94
CA GLU A 179 14.52 45.49 2.71
C GLU A 179 13.97 44.41 1.78
N THR A 180 14.22 43.15 2.14
CA THR A 180 13.68 41.97 1.44
C THR A 180 13.03 41.04 2.45
N GLU A 181 12.11 40.20 1.99
CA GLU A 181 11.51 39.15 2.84
C GLU A 181 12.57 38.21 3.43
N ALA A 182 13.65 37.93 2.67
CA ALA A 182 14.78 37.11 3.13
C ALA A 182 15.44 37.68 4.41
N LEU A 183 15.60 39.01 4.49
CA LEU A 183 16.11 39.67 5.69
C LEU A 183 15.21 39.41 6.91
N PHE A 184 13.88 39.40 6.73
CA PHE A 184 12.95 39.12 7.81
C PHE A 184 12.93 37.64 8.20
N LYS A 185 13.11 36.73 7.24
CA LYS A 185 13.30 35.30 7.51
C LYS A 185 14.53 35.07 8.39
N GLU A 186 15.65 35.71 8.08
CA GLU A 186 16.86 35.61 8.94
C GLU A 186 16.62 36.14 10.36
N LYS A 187 15.95 37.29 10.50
CA LYS A 187 15.60 37.84 11.82
C LYS A 187 14.65 36.92 12.58
N TYR A 188 13.67 36.32 11.90
CA TYR A 188 12.73 35.36 12.48
C TYR A 188 13.45 34.09 12.97
N ILE A 189 14.40 33.56 12.20
CA ILE A 189 15.24 32.43 12.61
C ILE A 189 16.06 32.79 13.86
N LYS A 190 16.71 33.96 13.88
CA LYS A 190 17.49 34.42 15.05
C LYS A 190 16.63 34.57 16.30
N LYS A 191 15.42 35.13 16.17
CA LYS A 191 14.46 35.26 17.28
C LYS A 191 14.06 33.90 17.85
N ASN A 192 13.94 32.88 17.00
CA ASN A 192 13.49 31.54 17.37
C ASN A 192 14.63 30.50 17.40
N ALA A 193 15.87 30.92 17.66
CA ALA A 193 17.06 30.08 17.49
C ALA A 193 17.01 28.76 18.28
N ASN A 194 16.51 28.78 19.53
CA ASN A 194 16.38 27.58 20.36
C ASN A 194 15.38 26.58 19.78
N PHE A 195 14.25 27.08 19.26
CA PHE A 195 13.25 26.22 18.65
C PHE A 195 13.74 25.68 17.30
N ALA A 196 14.40 26.51 16.48
CA ALA A 196 15.07 26.05 15.26
C ALA A 196 16.12 24.95 15.55
N LEU A 197 16.89 25.07 16.65
CA LEU A 197 17.84 24.05 17.08
C LEU A 197 17.13 22.76 17.51
N LEU A 198 16.01 22.86 18.23
CA LEU A 198 15.18 21.70 18.57
C LEU A 198 14.74 20.98 17.30
N LEU A 199 14.13 21.69 16.35
CA LEU A 199 13.60 21.12 15.09
C LEU A 199 14.66 20.32 14.32
N LYS A 200 15.89 20.85 14.23
CA LYS A 200 17.02 20.18 13.56
C LYS A 200 17.44 18.86 14.19
N ASN A 201 17.21 18.70 15.50
CA ASN A 201 17.59 17.51 16.25
C ASN A 201 16.50 16.44 16.29
N LEU A 202 15.30 16.74 15.78
CA LEU A 202 14.21 15.78 15.71
C LEU A 202 14.43 14.76 14.58
N LYS A 203 14.00 13.53 14.83
CA LYS A 203 14.04 12.41 13.89
C LYS A 203 12.64 12.09 13.38
N ALA A 204 12.53 11.80 12.09
CA ALA A 204 11.26 11.45 11.46
C ALA A 204 10.69 10.14 12.06
N LEU A 205 9.37 10.07 12.18
CA LEU A 205 8.65 8.83 12.47
C LEU A 205 7.86 8.42 11.24
N TYR A 206 8.11 7.21 10.74
CA TYR A 206 7.50 6.74 9.50
C TYR A 206 6.13 6.15 9.80
N ALA A 207 5.08 6.76 9.24
CA ALA A 207 3.73 6.23 9.35
C ALA A 207 3.58 4.99 8.45
N PHE A 208 3.08 3.91 9.03
CA PHE A 208 2.60 2.77 8.29
C PHE A 208 1.23 3.13 7.71
N ASN A 209 1.18 3.33 6.40
CA ASN A 209 0.00 3.76 5.65
C ASN A 209 -0.46 2.64 4.71
N ASP A 210 -1.77 2.44 4.63
CA ASP A 210 -2.45 1.46 3.78
C ASP A 210 -2.42 1.83 2.28
N GLU A 211 -2.26 3.10 1.93
CA GLU A 211 -2.30 3.57 0.53
C GLU A 211 -0.94 3.68 -0.19
N GLN A 212 0.18 3.34 0.46
CA GLN A 212 1.55 3.33 -0.12
C GLN A 212 1.82 4.32 -1.27
N LEU A 213 1.72 5.61 -0.97
CA LEU A 213 2.75 6.52 -1.46
C LEU A 213 3.86 6.42 -0.43
N ASP A 214 4.84 5.56 -0.72
CA ASP A 214 6.07 5.28 0.04
C ASP A 214 6.12 6.04 1.36
N GLY A 215 5.89 5.38 2.51
CA GLY A 215 6.14 5.76 3.93
C GLY A 215 6.39 7.21 4.41
N TYR A 216 6.19 8.24 3.60
CA TYR A 216 6.82 9.55 3.65
C TYR A 216 5.77 10.65 3.63
N ARG A 217 4.54 10.38 3.15
CA ARG A 217 3.42 11.33 3.15
C ARG A 217 3.10 11.93 4.52
N SER A 218 3.55 11.30 5.61
CA SER A 218 3.35 11.81 6.97
C SER A 218 4.59 11.79 7.86
N ALA A 219 5.75 11.38 7.33
CA ALA A 219 6.99 11.25 8.12
C ALA A 219 7.49 12.59 8.71
N GLY A 220 6.96 13.71 8.20
CA GLY A 220 7.27 15.06 8.65
C GLY A 220 6.40 15.60 9.80
N TYR A 221 5.18 15.08 10.02
CA TYR A 221 4.24 15.68 11.00
C TYR A 221 4.41 15.13 12.41
N THR A 222 4.92 13.91 12.54
CA THR A 222 5.20 13.30 13.83
C THR A 222 6.68 12.95 13.86
N LYS A 223 7.40 13.48 14.84
CA LYS A 223 8.84 13.30 14.99
C LYS A 223 9.19 12.97 16.43
N THR A 224 10.43 12.58 16.67
CA THR A 224 10.90 12.29 18.02
C THR A 224 12.27 12.91 18.31
N ASP A 225 12.52 13.32 19.55
CA ASP A 225 13.86 13.76 19.98
C ASP A 225 14.75 12.56 20.35
N GLN A 226 16.01 12.81 20.69
CA GLN A 226 16.97 11.78 21.10
C GLN A 226 16.58 11.02 22.38
N ASN A 227 15.66 11.57 23.17
CA ASN A 227 15.15 10.94 24.39
C ASN A 227 13.88 10.14 24.13
N GLY A 228 13.36 10.16 22.90
CA GLY A 228 12.13 9.48 22.54
C GLY A 228 10.85 10.23 22.91
N VAL A 229 10.91 11.54 23.17
CA VAL A 229 9.69 12.37 23.28
C VAL A 229 9.09 12.52 21.89
N ILE A 230 7.78 12.32 21.77
CA ILE A 230 7.05 12.42 20.51
C ILE A 230 6.56 13.87 20.35
N TYR A 231 6.75 14.43 19.17
CA TYR A 231 6.34 15.77 18.79
C TYR A 231 5.41 15.68 17.58
N LYS A 232 4.22 16.29 17.68
CA LYS A 232 3.29 16.43 16.56
C LYS A 232 3.19 17.89 16.15
N PHE A 233 3.15 18.12 14.83
CA PHE A 233 3.11 19.43 14.19
C PHE A 233 1.82 19.59 13.39
N ASP A 234 1.22 20.78 13.44
CA ASP A 234 0.07 21.14 12.61
C ASP A 234 0.53 21.53 11.19
N TYR A 235 -0.27 21.19 10.18
CA TYR A 235 -0.07 21.62 8.80
C TYR A 235 -0.11 23.14 8.64
N LEU A 236 -0.94 23.83 9.43
CA LEU A 236 -1.07 25.28 9.37
C LEU A 236 0.23 26.02 9.69
N GLU A 237 1.17 25.35 10.38
CA GLU A 237 2.44 25.91 10.80
C GLU A 237 3.59 25.64 9.81
N LYS A 238 3.30 24.92 8.70
CA LYS A 238 4.32 24.38 7.78
C LYS A 238 5.32 25.42 7.30
N GLU A 239 4.85 26.57 6.83
CA GLU A 239 5.75 27.60 6.28
C GLU A 239 6.70 28.15 7.35
N SER A 240 6.18 28.39 8.55
CA SER A 240 7.01 28.90 9.65
C SER A 240 8.07 27.88 10.06
N ILE A 241 7.71 26.60 10.09
CA ILE A 241 8.63 25.49 10.39
C ILE A 241 9.70 25.35 9.30
N GLU A 242 9.33 25.43 8.02
CA GLU A 242 10.29 25.36 6.89
C GLU A 242 11.27 26.54 6.89
N ILE A 243 10.83 27.73 7.30
CA ILE A 243 11.74 28.87 7.49
C ILE A 243 12.75 28.60 8.61
N LEU A 244 12.31 28.01 9.73
CA LEU A 244 13.15 27.73 10.89
C LEU A 244 14.08 26.53 10.68
N CYS A 245 13.61 25.52 9.95
CA CYS A 245 14.34 24.31 9.63
C CYS A 245 13.98 23.89 8.21
N ARG A 246 14.86 24.22 7.25
CA ARG A 246 14.68 23.86 5.85
C ARG A 246 14.64 22.34 5.68
N ASN A 247 13.74 21.86 4.82
CA ASN A 247 13.51 20.44 4.54
C ASN A 247 13.08 19.67 5.81
N PHE A 248 12.40 20.34 6.72
CA PHE A 248 11.90 19.69 7.93
C PHE A 248 10.81 18.67 7.56
N PHE A 249 9.93 19.04 6.64
CA PHE A 249 8.97 18.13 6.04
C PHE A 249 9.59 17.46 4.82
N ASP A 250 9.35 16.15 4.68
CA ASP A 250 9.74 15.41 3.49
C ASP A 250 8.72 15.73 2.38
N ASP A 251 9.06 16.72 1.55
CA ASP A 251 8.16 17.27 0.53
C ASP A 251 8.07 16.41 -0.75
N ALA A 252 8.64 15.20 -0.76
CA ALA A 252 8.67 14.30 -1.92
C ALA A 252 7.28 13.93 -2.50
N PHE A 253 6.19 14.20 -1.77
CA PHE A 253 4.83 13.81 -2.18
C PHE A 253 3.77 14.90 -1.98
N ARG A 254 4.13 16.18 -2.18
CA ARG A 254 3.13 17.27 -2.21
C ARG A 254 2.03 16.98 -3.22
N GLU A 255 0.79 17.01 -2.75
CA GLU A 255 -0.39 17.20 -3.59
C GLU A 255 -0.21 18.51 -4.36
N ASP A 256 0.01 18.42 -5.68
CA ASP A 256 -0.40 19.42 -6.70
C ASP A 256 0.12 19.12 -8.11
N LYS A 257 0.89 18.05 -8.33
CA LYS A 257 1.13 17.56 -9.69
C LYS A 257 0.84 16.06 -9.76
N ASN A 258 -0.34 15.76 -10.30
CA ASN A 258 -0.83 14.41 -10.63
C ASN A 258 -1.13 13.53 -9.41
N LYS A 259 -2.21 13.82 -8.69
CA LYS A 259 -2.96 12.71 -8.07
C LYS A 259 -3.43 11.81 -9.21
N PRO A 260 -3.11 10.50 -9.25
CA PRO A 260 -3.98 9.58 -9.93
C PRO A 260 -5.28 9.60 -9.11
N THR A 261 -6.34 10.20 -9.65
CA THR A 261 -7.70 10.20 -9.07
C THR A 261 -8.36 8.83 -9.12
N ASN A 262 -7.58 7.76 -8.94
CA ASN A 262 -8.06 6.39 -8.87
C ASN A 262 -7.53 5.73 -7.60
N ALA A 263 -8.14 6.06 -6.46
CA ALA A 263 -8.01 5.36 -5.18
C ALA A 263 -8.42 3.87 -5.23
N ASN A 264 -8.82 3.37 -6.41
CA ASN A 264 -9.28 1.99 -6.59
C ASN A 264 -8.23 1.05 -7.18
N ASN A 265 -6.94 1.43 -7.25
CA ASN A 265 -5.91 0.57 -7.88
C ASN A 265 -4.46 0.78 -7.40
N ALA A 266 -4.22 1.40 -6.24
CA ALA A 266 -2.87 1.49 -5.66
C ALA A 266 -2.54 0.23 -4.85
N ASN A 267 -2.49 -0.93 -5.51
CA ASN A 267 -1.93 -2.15 -4.92
C ASN A 267 -0.40 -2.06 -4.99
N HIS A 268 0.20 -1.23 -4.13
CA HIS A 268 1.63 -1.21 -3.89
C HIS A 268 1.95 -2.05 -2.64
N ILE A 269 2.96 -2.91 -2.77
CA ILE A 269 3.51 -3.75 -1.70
C ILE A 269 4.98 -3.33 -1.52
N SER A 270 5.22 -2.36 -0.65
CA SER A 270 6.54 -1.89 -0.27
C SER A 270 7.10 -2.78 0.83
N THR A 271 8.14 -3.51 0.44
CA THR A 271 9.15 -4.13 1.29
C THR A 271 10.37 -3.22 1.25
N PRO A 272 10.62 -2.37 2.26
CA PRO A 272 11.76 -1.46 2.19
C PRO A 272 13.09 -2.17 2.52
N ASP A 273 13.06 -3.30 3.25
CA ASP A 273 14.27 -3.93 3.80
C ASP A 273 14.12 -5.43 4.17
N SER A 274 13.38 -6.22 3.39
CA SER A 274 13.36 -7.68 3.62
C SER A 274 14.55 -8.35 2.93
N SER A 275 15.70 -8.37 3.59
CA SER A 275 16.72 -9.37 3.29
C SER A 275 16.14 -10.76 3.57
N ILE A 276 15.50 -11.35 2.55
CA ILE A 276 15.28 -12.79 2.35
C ILE A 276 14.23 -13.35 3.36
N VAL A 277 13.14 -14.00 2.93
CA VAL A 277 13.16 -15.34 2.32
C VAL A 277 12.09 -15.46 1.24
N VAL A 278 12.55 -15.49 -0.01
CA VAL A 278 12.00 -16.36 -1.04
C VAL A 278 12.62 -17.74 -0.82
N ALA A 279 11.80 -18.77 -0.60
CA ALA A 279 11.90 -20.06 -1.30
C ALA A 279 10.83 -21.08 -0.81
N ASN A 280 9.63 -20.99 -1.37
CA ASN A 280 9.17 -22.14 -2.15
C ASN A 280 9.53 -21.85 -3.61
N ASN A 281 9.82 -22.89 -4.40
CA ASN A 281 9.95 -22.74 -5.84
C ASN A 281 8.57 -22.38 -6.41
N PHE A 282 8.21 -21.11 -6.35
CA PHE A 282 7.12 -20.56 -7.15
C PHE A 282 7.62 -20.53 -8.60
N ASP A 283 7.67 -21.70 -9.24
CA ASP A 283 7.63 -21.75 -10.71
C ASP A 283 6.21 -21.37 -11.10
N SER A 284 5.95 -20.07 -11.21
CA SER A 284 4.75 -19.60 -11.87
C SER A 284 4.83 -20.10 -13.31
N GLY A 285 4.01 -21.10 -13.65
CA GLY A 285 3.77 -21.45 -15.04
C GLY A 285 3.11 -20.26 -15.73
N PHE A 286 3.93 -19.41 -16.37
CA PHE A 286 3.55 -18.27 -17.23
C PHE A 286 2.50 -17.28 -16.68
N GLY A 287 2.97 -16.11 -16.25
CA GLY A 287 2.16 -14.89 -16.18
C GLY A 287 2.45 -13.97 -17.37
N ILE A 288 1.50 -13.79 -18.29
CA ILE A 288 1.60 -12.77 -19.35
C ILE A 288 0.86 -11.51 -18.85
N TYR A 289 1.61 -10.44 -18.60
CA TYR A 289 1.05 -9.12 -18.28
C TYR A 289 0.93 -8.29 -19.56
N THR A 290 -0.28 -7.91 -19.97
CA THR A 290 -0.47 -6.76 -20.87
C THR A 290 -1.53 -5.83 -20.31
N ARG A 291 -1.11 -4.70 -19.72
CA ARG A 291 -2.01 -3.62 -19.31
C ARG A 291 -2.25 -2.68 -20.50
N GLY A 292 -3.20 -3.02 -21.36
CA GLY A 292 -3.72 -2.08 -22.36
C GLY A 292 -4.71 -1.14 -21.68
N SER A 293 -4.30 0.11 -21.42
CA SER A 293 -5.23 1.13 -20.93
C SER A 293 -6.01 1.68 -22.12
N ALA A 294 -7.29 1.31 -22.25
CA ALA A 294 -8.23 2.13 -23.02
C ALA A 294 -8.46 3.42 -22.22
N GLY A 295 -7.69 4.45 -22.54
CA GLY A 295 -7.88 5.78 -21.98
C GLY A 295 -9.27 6.31 -22.34
N SER A 296 -9.95 6.89 -21.36
CA SER A 296 -11.15 7.67 -21.55
C SER A 296 -10.82 8.94 -22.32
N GLY A 297 -10.86 8.85 -23.65
CA GLY A 297 -10.74 9.95 -24.59
C GLY A 297 -11.23 9.46 -25.93
N GLY A 298 -12.36 9.99 -26.40
CA GLY A 298 -12.94 9.61 -27.68
C GLY A 298 -11.92 9.70 -28.81
N GLY A 299 -11.57 8.55 -29.36
CA GLY A 299 -10.64 8.40 -30.46
C GLY A 299 -10.60 6.93 -30.86
N SER A 300 -11.10 6.65 -32.06
CA SER A 300 -11.23 5.34 -32.68
C SER A 300 -9.88 4.59 -32.77
N GLY A 301 -9.55 3.82 -31.74
CA GLY A 301 -8.55 2.76 -31.78
C GLY A 301 -9.17 1.44 -32.28
N PRO A 302 -8.45 0.61 -33.05
CA PRO A 302 -9.05 -0.50 -33.78
C PRO A 302 -9.57 -1.57 -32.83
N LEU A 303 -10.84 -1.93 -33.03
CA LEU A 303 -11.47 -3.18 -32.57
C LEU A 303 -10.74 -4.38 -33.20
N SER A 304 -9.58 -4.75 -32.67
CA SER A 304 -8.85 -5.93 -33.15
C SER A 304 -7.89 -6.47 -32.10
N ASP A 305 -8.44 -7.08 -31.04
CA ASP A 305 -7.82 -8.28 -30.44
C ASP A 305 -8.82 -8.98 -29.51
N PRO A 306 -9.53 -10.05 -29.90
CA PRO A 306 -10.25 -10.88 -28.95
C PRO A 306 -9.22 -11.73 -28.20
N LYS A 307 -8.52 -11.13 -27.23
CA LYS A 307 -7.65 -11.88 -26.33
C LYS A 307 -8.50 -12.74 -25.41
N PHE A 308 -8.43 -14.04 -25.61
CA PHE A 308 -8.89 -15.03 -24.62
C PHE A 308 -7.93 -14.99 -23.42
N GLU A 309 -8.28 -14.21 -22.41
CA GLU A 309 -7.52 -14.07 -21.17
C GLU A 309 -8.09 -15.00 -20.08
N GLN A 310 -7.37 -16.08 -19.74
CA GLN A 310 -7.59 -16.88 -18.54
C GLN A 310 -6.66 -16.40 -17.42
N ILE A 311 -6.94 -15.24 -16.83
CA ILE A 311 -6.09 -14.57 -15.81
C ILE A 311 -6.44 -15.01 -14.37
N TYR A 312 -7.38 -15.94 -14.21
CA TYR A 312 -8.09 -16.10 -12.94
C TYR A 312 -7.69 -17.33 -12.10
N LEU A 313 -6.72 -18.14 -12.53
CA LEU A 313 -6.35 -19.35 -11.81
C LEU A 313 -4.87 -19.32 -11.42
N ASN A 314 -4.61 -19.16 -10.13
CA ASN A 314 -3.26 -19.25 -9.60
C ASN A 314 -2.98 -20.67 -9.11
N TYR A 315 -1.82 -21.20 -9.49
CA TYR A 315 -1.33 -22.50 -9.04
C TYR A 315 -0.08 -22.28 -8.20
N HIS A 316 -0.11 -22.80 -6.98
CA HIS A 316 0.99 -22.71 -6.02
C HIS A 316 1.52 -24.11 -5.74
N GLN A 317 2.83 -24.27 -5.77
CA GLN A 317 3.49 -25.42 -5.16
C GLN A 317 3.90 -25.03 -3.74
N LEU A 318 3.40 -25.78 -2.76
CA LEU A 318 3.68 -25.57 -1.34
C LEU A 318 4.45 -26.77 -0.79
N ARG A 319 5.37 -26.48 0.13
CA ARG A 319 6.25 -27.47 0.75
C ARG A 319 6.21 -27.33 2.27
N LEU A 320 5.79 -28.39 2.96
CA LEU A 320 5.87 -28.55 4.40
C LEU A 320 7.00 -29.54 4.71
N HIS A 321 8.20 -29.03 5.03
CA HIS A 321 9.42 -29.82 5.22
C HIS A 321 9.74 -30.78 4.05
N ARG A 322 9.35 -32.06 4.11
CA ARG A 322 9.54 -33.05 3.03
C ARG A 322 8.29 -33.27 2.19
N LEU A 323 7.13 -32.84 2.69
CA LEU A 323 5.84 -33.02 2.01
C LEU A 323 5.60 -31.87 1.04
N THR A 324 5.16 -32.19 -0.17
CA THR A 324 4.79 -31.21 -1.19
C THR A 324 3.30 -31.35 -1.51
N THR A 325 2.65 -30.23 -1.82
CA THR A 325 1.31 -30.19 -2.38
C THR A 325 1.19 -29.09 -3.41
N PHE A 326 0.29 -29.28 -4.36
CA PHE A 326 -0.16 -28.22 -5.26
C PHE A 326 -1.48 -27.68 -4.73
N PHE A 327 -1.65 -26.37 -4.77
CA PHE A 327 -2.83 -25.64 -4.33
C PHE A 327 -3.28 -24.73 -5.48
N LYS A 328 -4.58 -24.68 -5.75
CA LYS A 328 -5.15 -23.85 -6.80
C LYS A 328 -6.10 -22.83 -6.17
N GLN A 329 -5.98 -21.58 -6.58
CA GLN A 329 -6.91 -20.53 -6.22
C GLN A 329 -7.65 -20.01 -7.46
N ASP A 330 -8.95 -19.75 -7.30
CA ASP A 330 -9.82 -19.20 -8.35
C ASP A 330 -10.20 -17.76 -8.02
N ASN A 331 -9.70 -16.85 -8.85
CA ASN A 331 -9.73 -15.41 -8.66
C ASN A 331 -10.69 -14.74 -9.63
N ARG A 332 -11.60 -15.50 -10.25
CA ARG A 332 -12.62 -14.96 -11.16
C ARG A 332 -13.48 -13.87 -10.52
N LYS A 333 -13.45 -13.75 -9.18
CA LYS A 333 -14.23 -12.79 -8.40
C LYS A 333 -13.38 -11.83 -7.56
N SER A 334 -12.05 -11.93 -7.59
CA SER A 334 -11.18 -11.09 -6.76
C SER A 334 -10.46 -10.06 -7.62
N ASN A 335 -10.60 -8.79 -7.24
CA ASN A 335 -9.82 -7.67 -7.79
C ASN A 335 -8.60 -7.35 -6.89
N GLU A 336 -8.32 -8.18 -5.90
CA GLU A 336 -7.28 -7.94 -4.89
C GLU A 336 -5.88 -8.29 -5.41
N ALA A 337 -4.86 -7.67 -4.81
CA ALA A 337 -3.48 -7.86 -5.20
C ALA A 337 -3.05 -9.34 -5.12
N VAL A 338 -2.52 -9.87 -6.22
CA VAL A 338 -1.93 -11.21 -6.25
C VAL A 338 -0.53 -11.17 -5.65
N TYR A 339 -0.41 -11.55 -4.38
CA TYR A 339 0.89 -11.80 -3.76
C TYR A 339 0.86 -13.09 -2.95
N SER A 340 2.01 -13.76 -2.85
CA SER A 340 2.14 -14.98 -2.05
C SER A 340 3.44 -14.92 -1.26
N MET A 341 3.37 -15.19 0.04
CA MET A 341 4.53 -15.14 0.92
C MET A 341 4.45 -16.19 2.02
N GLU A 342 5.54 -16.89 2.28
CA GLU A 342 5.69 -17.71 3.48
C GLU A 342 6.05 -16.84 4.68
N LEU A 343 5.34 -17.00 5.78
CA LEU A 343 5.56 -16.21 6.98
C LEU A 343 6.53 -16.90 7.94
N ASN A 344 6.58 -18.23 7.91
CA ASN A 344 7.47 -19.06 8.74
C ASN A 344 8.17 -20.16 7.92
N GLN A 345 9.15 -20.81 8.56
CA GLN A 345 9.92 -21.90 7.95
C GLN A 345 9.78 -23.19 8.77
N PRO A 346 8.87 -24.10 8.38
CA PRO A 346 8.72 -25.42 9.00
C PRO A 346 10.01 -26.23 9.01
N LYS A 347 10.34 -26.84 10.16
CA LYS A 347 11.52 -27.70 10.36
C LYS A 347 11.16 -29.18 10.36
N SER A 348 9.88 -29.53 10.48
CA SER A 348 9.39 -30.91 10.46
C SER A 348 8.10 -31.07 9.66
N ASP A 349 7.77 -32.30 9.25
CA ASP A 349 6.50 -32.62 8.57
C ASP A 349 5.27 -32.46 9.48
N ASN A 350 5.48 -32.35 10.79
CA ASN A 350 4.43 -32.16 11.80
C ASN A 350 4.24 -30.68 12.18
N ASP A 351 5.07 -29.79 11.64
CA ASP A 351 4.92 -28.35 11.86
C ASP A 351 3.73 -27.81 11.05
N THR A 352 3.46 -26.52 11.19
CA THR A 352 2.49 -25.81 10.36
C THR A 352 3.20 -24.76 9.53
N LEU A 353 3.06 -24.84 8.21
CA LEU A 353 3.42 -23.75 7.30
C LEU A 353 2.33 -22.68 7.37
N VAL A 354 2.73 -21.44 7.60
CA VAL A 354 1.87 -20.27 7.58
C VAL A 354 2.26 -19.40 6.41
N PHE A 355 1.31 -19.11 5.53
CA PHE A 355 1.57 -18.35 4.31
C PHE A 355 0.40 -17.43 3.96
N LEU A 356 0.70 -16.38 3.22
CA LEU A 356 -0.27 -15.50 2.58
C LEU A 356 -0.40 -15.91 1.12
N ALA A 357 -1.63 -15.93 0.60
CA ALA A 357 -1.90 -15.96 -0.83
C ALA A 357 -3.10 -15.04 -1.12
N GLU A 358 -2.88 -14.02 -1.94
CA GLU A 358 -3.86 -12.99 -2.29
C GLU A 358 -4.50 -12.33 -1.06
N GLY A 359 -3.66 -11.87 -0.16
CA GLY A 359 -4.08 -11.27 1.10
C GLY A 359 -4.71 -12.23 2.11
N ARG A 360 -5.05 -13.47 1.75
CA ARG A 360 -5.59 -14.43 2.70
C ARG A 360 -4.48 -15.17 3.42
N LEU A 361 -4.66 -15.33 4.73
CA LEU A 361 -3.78 -16.13 5.56
C LEU A 361 -4.19 -17.61 5.50
N TYR A 362 -3.22 -18.49 5.32
CA TYR A 362 -3.41 -19.93 5.24
C TYR A 362 -2.48 -20.67 6.19
N TYR A 363 -2.97 -21.82 6.64
CA TYR A 363 -2.24 -22.80 7.43
C TYR A 363 -2.21 -24.11 6.67
N LEU A 364 -1.01 -24.59 6.35
CA LEU A 364 -0.76 -25.91 5.80
C LEU A 364 -0.14 -26.81 6.87
N TYR A 365 -0.79 -27.92 7.17
CA TYR A 365 -0.35 -28.89 8.18
C TYR A 365 -0.72 -30.31 7.76
N LYS A 366 -0.06 -31.31 8.36
CA LYS A 366 -0.35 -32.71 8.11
C LYS A 366 -1.70 -33.11 8.72
N VAL A 367 -2.47 -33.93 8.00
CA VAL A 367 -3.63 -34.62 8.56
C VAL A 367 -3.13 -35.47 9.72
N ASN A 368 -3.49 -35.09 10.95
CA ASN A 368 -3.37 -36.03 12.06
C ASN A 368 -4.33 -37.17 11.77
N LYS A 369 -3.82 -38.28 11.25
CA LYS A 369 -4.54 -39.56 11.21
C LYS A 369 -4.58 -40.09 12.65
N GLU A 370 -5.47 -39.48 13.41
CA GLU A 370 -5.97 -39.84 14.74
C GLU A 370 -4.96 -39.93 15.90
N LYS A 371 -5.46 -39.52 17.07
CA LYS A 371 -5.53 -40.48 18.18
C LYS A 371 -6.98 -40.83 18.38
#